data_AF-A0A1F8N7S5-F1
#
_entry.id   AF-A0A1F8N7S5-F1
#
_cell.length_a   1.000
_cell.length_b   1.000
_cell.length_c   1.000
_cell.angle_alpha   90.00
_cell.angle_beta   90.00
_cell.angle_gamma   90.00
#
_symmetry.space_group_name_H-M   'P 1'
#
loop_
_entity.id
_entity.type
_entity.pdbx_description
1 polymer ?
#
loop_
_entity_poly.entity_id
_entity_poly.type
_entity_poly.pdbx_seq_one_letter_code
_entity_poly.pdbx_strand_id
1 'polypeptide(L)'
;MKHLNKVMSGWLKDTILDPALWITLVASGLIAFLGDENALRLVKVNAGTAMVAMSAALLGIVLAGLAIFVAFLDKKYIALLEKVFGMDADLWPFKWTAIIAILCVAFGMGLILLGEPPTLVFRLILWGALWSFSYLLWEIYELVKFLAEHVKARAKQIQKEDIKNDKK
;
A
#
# COMPACT_ATOMS: atom_id res chain seq x y z
N MET A 1 15.19 20.50 -5.19
CA MET A 1 14.17 20.63 -4.11
C MET A 1 12.82 21.19 -4.56
N LYS A 2 12.71 22.29 -5.32
CA LYS A 2 11.39 22.83 -5.76
C LYS A 2 10.58 21.93 -6.71
N HIS A 3 11.24 21.10 -7.53
CA HIS A 3 10.54 20.19 -8.46
C HIS A 3 9.99 18.93 -7.77
N LEU A 4 10.67 18.41 -6.74
CA LEU A 4 10.25 17.22 -5.98
C LEU A 4 8.93 17.47 -5.24
N ASN A 5 8.76 18.62 -4.59
CA ASN A 5 7.50 18.98 -3.92
C ASN A 5 6.30 19.02 -4.88
N LYS A 6 6.52 19.37 -6.15
CA LYS A 6 5.43 19.47 -7.13
C LYS A 6 4.95 18.09 -7.58
N VAL A 7 5.86 17.13 -7.77
CA VAL A 7 5.53 15.76 -8.17
C VAL A 7 4.93 14.97 -7.00
N MET A 8 5.52 15.09 -5.80
CA MET A 8 4.99 14.47 -4.58
C MET A 8 3.59 15.01 -4.24
N SER A 9 3.32 16.30 -4.49
CA SER A 9 1.99 16.88 -4.30
C SER A 9 0.92 16.38 -5.27
N GLY A 10 1.31 15.81 -6.42
CA GLY A 10 0.38 15.20 -7.37
C GLY A 10 -0.13 13.86 -6.84
N TRP A 11 0.79 12.96 -6.56
CA TRP A 11 0.47 11.64 -6.01
C TRP A 11 -0.28 11.70 -4.68
N LEU A 12 0.13 12.57 -3.76
CA LEU A 12 -0.55 12.71 -2.48
C LEU A 12 -2.00 13.23 -2.66
N LYS A 13 -2.23 14.10 -3.65
CA LYS A 13 -3.59 14.51 -4.04
C LYS A 13 -4.37 13.37 -4.67
N ASP A 14 -3.76 12.60 -5.55
CA ASP A 14 -4.40 11.47 -6.22
C ASP A 14 -4.78 10.37 -5.22
N THR A 15 -3.93 10.10 -4.24
CA THR A 15 -4.22 9.19 -3.11
C THR A 15 -5.34 9.73 -2.22
N ILE A 16 -5.37 11.02 -1.90
CA ILE A 16 -6.48 11.61 -1.11
C ILE A 16 -7.80 11.61 -1.92
N LEU A 17 -7.72 11.72 -3.24
CA LEU A 17 -8.86 11.69 -4.13
C LEU A 17 -9.31 10.27 -4.48
N ASP A 18 -8.60 9.24 -4.02
CA ASP A 18 -8.96 7.84 -4.24
C ASP A 18 -10.32 7.53 -3.57
N PRO A 19 -11.35 7.17 -4.36
CA PRO A 19 -12.65 6.79 -3.82
C PRO A 19 -12.57 5.58 -2.87
N ALA A 20 -11.64 4.65 -3.10
CA ALA A 20 -11.50 3.46 -2.27
C ALA A 20 -11.08 3.80 -0.84
N LEU A 21 -10.26 4.84 -0.66
CA LEU A 21 -9.88 5.35 0.66
C LEU A 21 -11.12 5.77 1.46
N TRP A 22 -12.02 6.53 0.85
CA TRP A 22 -13.22 7.04 1.52
C TRP A 22 -14.27 5.96 1.72
N ILE A 23 -14.47 5.08 0.74
CA ILE A 23 -15.42 3.97 0.84
C ILE A 23 -15.03 3.04 1.98
N THR A 24 -13.75 2.64 2.05
CA THR A 24 -13.25 1.80 3.15
C THR A 24 -13.36 2.51 4.48
N LEU A 25 -13.03 3.80 4.57
CA LEU A 25 -13.12 4.59 5.79
C LEU A 25 -14.54 4.62 6.37
N VAL A 26 -15.54 4.89 5.51
CA VAL A 26 -16.95 4.94 5.89
C VAL A 26 -17.46 3.55 6.25
N ALA A 27 -17.17 2.53 5.45
CA ALA A 27 -17.61 1.16 5.71
C ALA A 27 -17.07 0.64 7.05
N SER A 28 -15.77 0.84 7.32
CA SER A 28 -15.16 0.49 8.60
C SER A 28 -15.77 1.27 9.76
N GLY A 29 -16.12 2.54 9.55
CA GLY A 29 -16.79 3.38 10.55
C GLY A 29 -18.15 2.82 10.94
N LEU A 30 -18.96 2.44 9.94
CA LEU A 30 -20.26 1.82 10.17
C LEU A 30 -20.12 0.53 11.00
N ILE A 31 -19.16 -0.33 10.67
CA ILE A 31 -18.94 -1.58 11.41
C ILE A 31 -18.49 -1.30 12.86
N ALA A 32 -17.51 -0.40 13.04
CA ALA A 32 -16.95 -0.14 14.37
C ALA A 32 -17.91 0.60 15.31
N PHE A 33 -18.78 1.46 14.78
CA PHE A 33 -19.68 2.29 15.58
C PHE A 33 -21.13 1.79 15.64
N LEU A 34 -21.60 0.98 14.68
CA LEU A 34 -22.95 0.39 14.73
C LEU A 34 -22.94 -1.09 15.10
N GLY A 35 -21.77 -1.74 15.10
CA GLY A 35 -21.64 -3.14 15.49
C GLY A 35 -21.91 -3.39 16.98
N ASP A 36 -22.36 -4.61 17.28
CA ASP A 36 -22.56 -5.06 18.66
C ASP A 36 -21.21 -5.14 19.40
N GLU A 37 -21.10 -4.41 20.50
CA GLU A 37 -19.84 -4.26 21.21
C GLU A 37 -19.35 -5.59 21.82
N ASN A 38 -20.25 -6.42 22.33
CA ASN A 38 -19.89 -7.69 22.96
C ASN A 38 -19.33 -8.65 21.92
N ALA A 39 -20.00 -8.78 20.78
CA ALA A 39 -19.51 -9.57 19.65
C ALA A 39 -18.14 -9.06 19.15
N LEU A 40 -18.00 -7.74 18.98
CA LEU A 40 -16.74 -7.13 18.51
C LEU A 40 -15.58 -7.35 19.50
N ARG A 41 -15.83 -7.22 20.81
CA ARG A 41 -14.83 -7.49 21.84
C ARG A 41 -14.42 -8.95 21.90
N LEU A 42 -15.36 -9.87 21.66
CA LEU A 42 -15.09 -11.31 21.66
C LEU A 42 -14.15 -11.73 20.52
N VAL A 43 -14.26 -11.09 19.35
CA VAL A 43 -13.44 -11.42 18.18
C VAL A 43 -12.16 -10.60 18.06
N LYS A 44 -11.98 -9.54 18.86
CA LYS A 44 -10.90 -8.55 18.66
C LYS A 44 -9.49 -9.15 18.63
N VAL A 45 -9.20 -10.14 19.48
CA VAL A 45 -7.86 -10.73 19.60
C VAL A 45 -7.57 -11.59 18.37
N ASN A 46 -8.54 -12.40 17.94
CA ASN A 46 -8.42 -13.21 16.74
C ASN A 46 -8.29 -12.33 15.50
N ALA A 47 -9.12 -11.29 15.39
CA ALA A 47 -9.06 -10.31 14.30
C ALA A 47 -7.71 -9.58 14.27
N GLY A 48 -7.25 -9.06 15.42
CA GLY A 48 -5.97 -8.39 15.54
C GLY A 48 -4.79 -9.30 15.17
N THR A 49 -4.82 -10.56 15.61
CA THR A 49 -3.78 -11.56 15.28
C THR A 49 -3.74 -11.85 13.79
N ALA A 50 -4.89 -12.05 13.15
CA ALA A 50 -4.99 -12.25 11.71
C ALA A 50 -4.49 -11.01 10.94
N MET A 51 -4.88 -9.81 11.36
CA MET A 51 -4.45 -8.55 10.75
C MET A 51 -2.93 -8.37 10.82
N VAL A 52 -2.30 -8.64 11.97
CA VAL A 52 -0.84 -8.56 12.14
C VAL A 52 -0.14 -9.57 11.24
N ALA A 53 -0.57 -10.84 11.26
CA ALA A 53 0.05 -11.89 10.45
C ALA A 53 -0.05 -11.60 8.95
N MET A 54 -1.24 -11.22 8.48
CA MET A 54 -1.45 -10.86 7.08
C MET A 54 -0.65 -9.63 6.67
N SER A 55 -0.68 -8.55 7.47
CA SER A 55 0.02 -7.32 7.13
C SER A 55 1.54 -7.48 7.13
N ALA A 56 2.09 -8.30 8.02
CA ALA A 56 3.51 -8.64 8.02
C ALA A 56 3.90 -9.45 6.76
N ALA A 57 3.07 -10.42 6.36
CA ALA A 57 3.29 -11.15 5.11
C ALA A 57 3.24 -10.22 3.89
N LEU A 58 2.28 -9.29 3.88
CA LEU A 58 2.09 -8.30 2.82
C LEU A 58 3.28 -7.33 2.74
N LEU A 59 3.85 -6.89 3.86
CA LEU A 59 5.12 -6.14 3.88
C LEU A 59 6.25 -6.93 3.22
N GLY A 60 6.33 -8.24 3.46
CA GLY A 60 7.27 -9.13 2.78
C GLY A 60 7.10 -9.11 1.26
N ILE A 61 5.85 -9.12 0.78
CA ILE A 61 5.53 -9.03 -0.65
C ILE A 61 5.92 -7.66 -1.22
N VAL A 62 5.65 -6.56 -0.51
CA VAL A 62 6.06 -5.20 -0.93
C VAL A 62 7.58 -5.12 -1.07
N LEU A 63 8.33 -5.65 -0.11
CA LEU A 63 9.80 -5.71 -0.15
C LEU A 63 10.31 -6.58 -1.30
N ALA A 64 9.69 -7.74 -1.54
CA ALA A 64 10.03 -8.60 -2.68
C ALA A 64 9.75 -7.91 -4.02
N GLY A 65 8.61 -7.23 -4.15
CA GLY A 65 8.26 -6.43 -5.33
C GLY A 65 9.26 -5.30 -5.57
N LEU A 66 9.69 -4.63 -4.51
CA LEU A 66 10.73 -3.59 -4.58
C LEU A 66 12.08 -4.18 -5.02
N ALA A 67 12.47 -5.33 -4.50
CA ALA A 67 13.69 -6.01 -4.92
C ALA A 67 13.66 -6.40 -6.41
N ILE A 68 12.53 -6.91 -6.90
CA ILE A 68 12.32 -7.19 -8.32
C ILE A 68 12.43 -5.90 -9.13
N PHE A 69 11.73 -4.83 -8.73
CA PHE A 69 11.78 -3.54 -9.41
C PHE A 69 13.22 -3.04 -9.53
N VAL A 70 14.00 -3.08 -8.43
CA VAL A 70 15.41 -2.69 -8.41
C VAL A 70 16.28 -3.58 -9.29
N ALA A 71 16.04 -4.90 -9.32
CA ALA A 71 16.80 -5.82 -10.18
C ALA A 71 16.63 -5.52 -11.68
N PHE A 72 15.50 -4.92 -12.07
CA PHE A 72 15.22 -4.51 -13.45
C PHE A 72 15.68 -3.07 -13.78
N LEU A 73 16.25 -2.33 -12.84
CA LEU A 73 16.82 -1.01 -13.07
C LEU A 73 18.19 -1.11 -13.75
N ASP A 74 18.24 -0.92 -15.06
CA ASP A 74 19.49 -0.71 -15.82
C ASP A 74 19.86 0.79 -15.83
N LYS A 75 21.17 1.12 -15.90
CA LYS A 75 21.69 2.50 -15.96
C LYS A 75 21.02 3.34 -17.06
N LYS A 76 20.72 2.74 -18.21
CA LYS A 76 20.01 3.40 -19.31
C LYS A 76 18.55 3.72 -18.95
N TYR A 77 17.91 2.85 -18.19
CA TYR A 77 16.51 3.01 -17.76
C TYR A 77 16.40 4.03 -16.63
N ILE A 78 17.34 4.02 -15.68
CA ILE A 78 17.46 5.03 -14.62
C ILE A 78 17.61 6.44 -15.21
N ALA A 79 18.51 6.61 -16.19
CA ALA A 79 18.71 7.90 -16.86
C ALA A 79 17.47 8.36 -17.66
N LEU A 80 16.63 7.43 -18.10
CA LEU A 80 15.37 7.71 -18.79
C LEU A 80 14.26 8.08 -17.79
N LEU A 81 14.21 7.40 -16.65
CA LEU A 81 13.28 7.71 -15.55
C LEU A 81 13.58 9.05 -14.87
N GLU A 82 14.85 9.38 -14.63
CA GLU A 82 15.27 10.69 -14.11
C GLU A 82 14.85 11.84 -15.04
N LYS A 83 14.78 11.60 -16.35
CA LYS A 83 14.37 12.61 -17.33
C LYS A 83 12.86 12.85 -17.38
N VAL A 84 12.04 11.87 -16.99
CA VAL A 84 10.58 11.93 -17.22
C VAL A 84 9.79 12.11 -15.92
N PHE A 85 10.08 11.36 -14.85
CA PHE A 85 9.26 11.39 -13.62
C PHE A 85 10.05 11.51 -12.31
N GLY A 86 11.36 11.24 -12.31
CA GLY A 86 12.18 11.23 -11.09
C GLY A 86 11.93 9.98 -10.25
N MET A 87 13.02 9.35 -9.79
CA MET A 87 12.98 8.01 -9.17
C MET A 87 12.11 7.93 -7.89
N ASP A 88 11.93 9.05 -7.18
CA ASP A 88 11.06 9.12 -6.00
C ASP A 88 9.58 8.92 -6.29
N ALA A 89 9.12 9.30 -7.50
CA ALA A 89 7.72 9.16 -7.89
C ALA A 89 7.34 7.68 -8.15
N ASP A 90 8.26 6.91 -8.74
CA ASP A 90 8.03 5.48 -9.00
C ASP A 90 8.08 4.62 -7.72
N LEU A 91 8.78 5.11 -6.69
CA LEU A 91 8.83 4.44 -5.38
C LEU A 91 7.63 4.77 -4.49
N TRP A 92 6.80 5.73 -4.87
CA TRP A 92 5.66 6.17 -4.05
C TRP A 92 4.66 5.05 -3.75
N PRO A 93 4.20 4.22 -4.72
CA PRO A 93 3.29 3.12 -4.44
C PRO A 93 3.84 2.18 -3.36
N PHE A 94 5.11 1.80 -3.46
CA PHE A 94 5.76 0.94 -2.46
C PHE A 94 5.82 1.59 -1.07
N LYS A 95 6.22 2.88 -1.01
CA LYS A 95 6.28 3.63 0.25
C LYS A 95 4.90 3.74 0.89
N TRP A 96 3.88 4.05 0.10
CA TRP A 96 2.52 4.24 0.59
C TRP A 96 1.91 2.93 1.08
N THR A 97 1.96 1.85 0.29
CA THR A 97 1.50 0.52 0.73
C THR A 97 2.23 0.06 1.99
N ALA A 98 3.54 0.33 2.11
CA ALA A 98 4.30 0.00 3.32
C ALA A 98 3.83 0.79 4.56
N ILE A 99 3.53 2.08 4.42
CA ILE A 99 2.98 2.91 5.51
C ILE A 99 1.63 2.36 5.98
N ILE A 100 0.73 2.06 5.05
CA ILE A 100 -0.59 1.49 5.38
C ILE A 100 -0.44 0.13 6.06
N ALA A 101 0.48 -0.71 5.60
CA ALA A 101 0.73 -2.01 6.23
C ALA A 101 1.29 -1.88 7.66
N ILE A 102 2.21 -0.94 7.90
CA ILE A 102 2.71 -0.63 9.25
C ILE A 102 1.57 -0.13 10.15
N LEU A 103 0.70 0.75 9.64
CA LEU A 103 -0.49 1.21 10.37
C LEU A 103 -1.40 0.04 10.73
N CYS A 104 -1.66 -0.87 9.78
CA CYS A 104 -2.48 -2.05 10.02
C CYS A 104 -1.86 -2.98 11.08
N VAL A 105 -0.54 -3.17 11.06
CA VAL A 105 0.17 -3.92 12.12
C VAL A 105 0.03 -3.21 13.47
N ALA A 106 0.22 -1.89 13.53
CA ALA A 106 0.11 -1.11 14.76
C ALA A 106 -1.30 -1.19 15.37
N PHE A 107 -2.36 -1.01 14.56
CA PHE A 107 -3.74 -1.14 15.02
C PHE A 107 -4.11 -2.59 15.38
N GLY A 108 -3.64 -3.57 14.60
CA GLY A 108 -3.82 -4.99 14.89
C GLY A 108 -3.17 -5.41 16.22
N MET A 109 -1.94 -4.96 16.47
CA MET A 109 -1.29 -5.12 17.78
C MET A 109 -2.06 -4.38 18.88
N GLY A 110 -2.60 -3.20 18.59
CA GLY A 110 -3.48 -2.48 19.49
C GLY A 110 -4.68 -3.31 19.94
N LEU A 111 -5.35 -4.00 19.01
CA LEU A 111 -6.49 -4.87 19.32
C LEU A 111 -6.12 -6.06 20.21
N ILE A 112 -4.89 -6.57 20.10
CA ILE A 112 -4.37 -7.69 20.90
C ILE A 112 -3.97 -7.22 22.30
N LEU A 113 -3.25 -6.10 22.39
CA LEU A 113 -2.55 -5.67 23.61
C LEU A 113 -3.41 -4.77 24.50
N LEU A 114 -4.39 -4.05 23.95
CA LEU A 114 -5.31 -3.25 24.76
C LEU A 114 -6.34 -4.17 25.44
N GLY A 115 -6.02 -4.54 26.69
CA GLY A 115 -6.82 -5.38 27.59
C GLY A 115 -8.31 -5.08 27.57
N GLU A 116 -8.83 -4.17 28.39
CA GLU A 116 -10.25 -3.75 28.33
C GLU A 116 -10.35 -2.22 28.30
N PRO A 117 -10.08 -1.60 27.15
CA PRO A 117 -10.18 -0.15 27.03
C PRO A 117 -11.65 0.31 27.11
N PRO A 118 -11.88 1.58 27.49
CA PRO A 118 -13.18 2.22 27.38
C PRO A 118 -13.76 2.05 25.98
N THR A 119 -15.09 1.90 25.88
CA THR A 119 -15.81 1.64 24.63
C THR A 119 -15.42 2.56 23.48
N LEU A 120 -15.29 3.86 23.74
CA LEU A 120 -14.91 4.83 22.71
C LEU A 120 -13.52 4.54 22.14
N VAL A 121 -12.55 4.26 23.02
CA VAL A 121 -11.17 3.96 22.65
C VAL A 121 -11.10 2.65 21.87
N PHE A 122 -11.82 1.62 22.33
CA PHE A 122 -11.95 0.36 21.61
C PHE A 122 -12.47 0.55 20.18
N ARG A 123 -13.57 1.29 20.02
CA ARG A 123 -14.20 1.54 18.71
C ARG A 123 -13.30 2.33 17.77
N LEU A 124 -12.55 3.31 18.28
CA LEU A 124 -11.58 4.07 17.48
C LEU A 124 -10.43 3.19 16.98
N ILE A 125 -9.89 2.33 17.85
CA ILE A 125 -8.82 1.39 17.46
C ILE A 125 -9.34 0.38 16.45
N LEU A 126 -10.52 -0.20 16.70
CA LEU A 126 -11.15 -1.15 15.79
C LEU A 126 -11.46 -0.51 14.44
N TRP A 127 -11.94 0.74 14.43
CA TRP A 127 -12.18 1.49 13.21
C TRP A 127 -10.89 1.68 12.42
N GLY A 128 -9.81 2.14 13.07
CA GLY A 128 -8.51 2.29 12.45
C GLY A 128 -7.95 0.97 11.92
N ALA A 129 -8.12 -0.12 12.67
CA ALA A 129 -7.71 -1.47 12.27
C ALA A 129 -8.45 -1.95 11.03
N LEU A 130 -9.78 -1.84 11.02
CA LEU A 130 -10.61 -2.25 9.90
C LEU A 130 -10.33 -1.40 8.66
N TRP A 131 -10.24 -0.08 8.82
CA TRP A 131 -9.96 0.82 7.70
C TRP A 131 -8.59 0.55 7.09
N SER A 132 -7.54 0.54 7.91
CA SER A 132 -6.18 0.31 7.42
C SER A 132 -6.04 -1.06 6.76
N PHE A 133 -6.67 -2.10 7.30
CA PHE A 133 -6.67 -3.43 6.69
C PHE A 133 -7.41 -3.46 5.35
N SER A 134 -8.64 -2.93 5.29
CA SER A 134 -9.43 -2.93 4.05
C SER A 134 -8.76 -2.10 2.96
N TYR A 135 -8.20 -0.95 3.31
CA TYR A 135 -7.49 -0.11 2.36
C TYR A 135 -6.16 -0.74 1.92
N LEU A 136 -5.45 -1.42 2.82
CA LEU A 136 -4.24 -2.17 2.47
C LEU A 136 -4.50 -3.21 1.37
N LEU A 137 -5.61 -3.95 1.47
CA LEU A 137 -5.98 -4.93 0.46
C LEU A 137 -6.20 -4.30 -0.92
N TRP A 138 -6.76 -3.09 -0.96
CA TRP A 138 -6.92 -2.32 -2.19
C TRP A 138 -5.57 -1.88 -2.76
N GLU A 139 -4.73 -1.29 -1.92
CA GLU A 139 -3.39 -0.82 -2.27
C GLU A 139 -2.49 -1.92 -2.84
N ILE A 140 -2.62 -3.15 -2.33
CA ILE A 140 -1.89 -4.31 -2.89
C ILE A 140 -2.30 -4.59 -4.32
N TYR A 141 -3.60 -4.52 -4.62
CA TYR A 141 -4.09 -4.71 -5.96
C TYR A 141 -3.51 -3.64 -6.91
N GLU A 142 -3.48 -2.38 -6.48
CA GLU A 142 -2.87 -1.29 -7.25
C GLU A 142 -1.36 -1.48 -7.44
N LEU A 143 -0.65 -1.91 -6.40
CA LEU A 143 0.78 -2.20 -6.47
C LEU A 143 1.10 -3.32 -7.46
N VAL A 144 0.30 -4.40 -7.45
CA VAL A 144 0.45 -5.51 -8.41
C VAL A 144 0.18 -5.03 -9.83
N LYS A 145 -0.86 -4.21 -10.03
CA LYS A 145 -1.16 -3.61 -11.34
C LYS A 145 0.00 -2.73 -11.83
N PHE A 146 0.53 -1.88 -10.96
CA PHE A 146 1.69 -1.02 -11.25
C PHE A 146 2.91 -1.84 -11.67
N LEU A 147 3.24 -2.90 -10.92
CA LEU A 147 4.33 -3.82 -11.26
C LEU A 147 4.10 -4.49 -12.62
N ALA A 148 2.89 -4.99 -12.89
CA ALA A 148 2.56 -5.64 -14.16
C ALA A 148 2.72 -4.69 -15.36
N GLU A 149 2.31 -3.43 -15.21
CA GLU A 149 2.48 -2.39 -16.22
C GLU A 149 3.96 -2.07 -16.46
N HIS A 150 4.76 -1.98 -15.38
CA HIS A 150 6.20 -1.77 -15.47
C HIS A 150 6.93 -2.91 -16.18
N VAL A 151 6.62 -4.16 -15.84
CA VAL A 151 7.17 -5.35 -16.50
C VAL A 151 6.80 -5.37 -17.98
N LYS A 152 5.54 -5.05 -18.33
CA LYS A 152 5.08 -4.97 -19.72
C LYS A 152 5.80 -3.88 -20.51
N ALA A 153 6.02 -2.71 -19.90
CA ALA A 153 6.76 -1.62 -20.52
C ALA A 153 8.22 -2.01 -20.80
N ARG A 154 8.87 -2.66 -19.83
CA ARG A 154 10.25 -3.15 -19.98
C ARG A 154 10.37 -4.25 -21.03
N ALA A 155 9.46 -5.23 -21.04
CA ALA A 155 9.45 -6.29 -22.04
C ALA A 155 9.34 -5.74 -23.48
N LYS A 156 8.49 -4.71 -23.69
CA LYS A 156 8.38 -4.02 -24.98
C LYS A 156 9.64 -3.25 -25.35
N GLN A 157 10.40 -2.71 -24.40
CA GLN A 157 11.67 -2.05 -24.68
C GLN A 157 12.72 -3.07 -25.14
N ILE A 158 12.85 -4.19 -24.44
CA ILE A 158 13.81 -5.26 -24.79
C ILE A 158 13.54 -5.76 -26.22
N GLN A 159 12.28 -6.08 -26.56
CA GLN A 159 11.92 -6.50 -27.93
C GLN A 159 12.28 -5.46 -29.00
N LYS A 160 12.13 -4.16 -28.71
CA LYS A 160 12.53 -3.10 -29.65
C LYS A 160 14.04 -2.98 -29.80
N GLU A 161 14.81 -3.25 -28.75
CA GLU A 161 16.27 -3.28 -28.81
C GLU A 161 16.78 -4.49 -29.60
N ASP A 162 16.19 -5.67 -29.41
CA ASP A 162 16.54 -6.89 -30.15
C ASP A 162 16.28 -6.74 -31.65
N ILE A 163 15.10 -6.24 -32.05
CA ILE A 163 14.77 -5.98 -33.47
C ILE A 163 15.73 -4.96 -34.11
N LYS A 164 16.27 -4.02 -33.32
CA LYS A 164 17.20 -3.01 -33.84
C LYS A 164 18.62 -3.56 -34.00
N ASN A 165 19.00 -4.55 -33.20
CA ASN A 165 20.29 -5.23 -33.32
C ASN A 165 20.30 -6.26 -34.46
N ASP A 166 19.19 -6.95 -34.74
CA ASP A 166 19.07 -7.87 -35.90
C ASP A 166 19.10 -7.16 -37.27
N LYS A 167 18.93 -5.83 -37.30
CA LYS A 167 18.96 -5.01 -38.52
C LYS A 167 20.32 -4.35 -38.78
N LYS A 168 21.34 -4.66 -37.98
CA LYS A 168 22.72 -4.20 -38.15
C LYS A 168 23.61 -5.35 -38.58
#